data_AF-A0A1V9Y4F7-F1
#
_entry.id   AF-A0A1V9Y4F7-F1
#
_cell.length_a   1.000
_cell.length_b   1.000
_cell.length_c   1.000
_cell.angle_alpha   90.00
_cell.angle_beta   90.00
_cell.angle_gamma   90.00
#
_symmetry.space_group_name_H-M   'P 1'
#
loop_
_entity.id
_entity.type
_entity.pdbx_description
1 polymer ?
#
loop_
_entity_poly.entity_id
_entity_poly.type
_entity_poly.pdbx_seq_one_letter_code
_entity_poly.pdbx_strand_id
1 'polypeptide(L)'
;TRRKGWKNYLLVDACCGIGIDCNETDLKAVFWGKLEAHVSATPPVIVTMAREKGHKVLFTASIHSRLQPIEIVWALVDGHVVRGYREDRSFLDVREALD
;
A
#
# COMPACT_ATOMS: atom_id res chain seq x y z
N THR A 1 -0.82 0.54 -11.51
CA THR A 1 -1.83 0.08 -12.50
C THR A 1 -1.35 0.41 -13.89
N ARG A 2 -1.38 -0.55 -14.84
CA ARG A 2 -0.90 -0.36 -16.23
C ARG A 2 -1.70 0.76 -16.92
N ARG A 3 -1.11 1.94 -17.11
CA ARG A 3 -1.76 3.07 -17.79
C ARG A 3 -1.74 2.81 -19.30
N LYS A 4 -2.79 2.15 -19.82
CA LYS A 4 -3.02 1.98 -21.27
C LYS A 4 -3.18 3.37 -21.90
N GLY A 5 -2.25 3.79 -22.76
CA GLY A 5 -2.36 5.02 -23.55
C GLY A 5 -1.18 5.98 -23.44
N TRP A 6 -0.23 5.76 -22.52
CA TRP A 6 0.96 6.62 -22.45
C TRP A 6 1.85 6.46 -23.68
N LYS A 7 2.33 7.60 -24.19
CA LYS A 7 3.37 7.67 -25.23
C LYS A 7 4.68 7.15 -24.64
N ASN A 8 5.52 6.50 -25.47
CA ASN A 8 6.75 5.85 -24.99
C ASN A 8 7.70 6.80 -24.27
N TYR A 9 7.89 8.02 -24.78
CA TYR A 9 8.78 9.00 -24.14
C TYR A 9 8.36 9.36 -22.71
N LEU A 10 7.06 9.40 -22.41
CA LEU A 10 6.57 9.65 -21.04
C LEU A 10 6.88 8.51 -20.09
N LEU A 11 6.94 7.28 -20.60
CA LEU A 11 7.34 6.11 -19.81
C LEU A 11 8.85 6.14 -19.55
N VAL A 12 9.65 6.51 -20.55
CA VAL A 12 11.11 6.68 -20.41
C VAL A 12 11.41 7.75 -19.37
N ASP A 13 10.84 8.95 -19.53
CA ASP A 13 11.06 10.07 -18.63
C ASP A 13 10.68 9.73 -17.18
N ALA A 14 9.52 9.10 -16.98
CA ALA A 14 9.08 8.66 -15.66
C ALA A 14 10.02 7.59 -15.05
N CYS A 15 10.47 6.61 -15.83
CA CYS A 15 11.40 5.58 -15.38
C CYS A 15 12.79 6.17 -15.05
N CYS A 16 13.31 7.05 -15.89
CA CYS A 16 14.57 7.76 -15.64
C CYS A 16 14.48 8.61 -14.38
N GLY A 17 13.34 9.29 -14.15
CA GLY A 17 13.09 10.08 -12.95
C GLY A 17 13.11 9.29 -11.64
N ILE A 18 12.84 7.98 -11.68
CA ILE A 18 12.94 7.06 -10.54
C ILE A 18 14.24 6.23 -10.54
N GLY A 19 15.20 6.56 -11.42
CA GLY A 19 16.51 5.93 -11.49
C GLY A 19 16.54 4.58 -12.22
N ILE A 20 15.54 4.25 -13.03
CA ILE A 20 15.56 3.07 -13.90
C ILE A 20 16.21 3.47 -15.23
N ASP A 21 17.30 2.78 -15.59
CA ASP A 21 17.98 2.97 -16.86
C ASP A 21 17.10 2.52 -18.05
N CYS A 22 16.64 3.50 -18.83
CA CYS A 22 15.64 3.33 -19.88
C CYS A 22 16.05 4.10 -21.13
N ASN A 23 16.06 3.44 -22.29
CA ASN A 23 16.37 4.06 -23.58
C ASN A 23 15.11 4.20 -24.43
N GLU A 24 14.94 5.27 -25.20
CA GLU A 24 13.82 5.45 -26.14
C GLU A 24 13.70 4.32 -27.19
N THR A 25 14.78 3.61 -27.47
CA THR A 25 14.79 2.43 -28.36
C THR A 25 14.26 1.16 -27.70
N ASP A 26 14.10 1.14 -26.37
CA ASP A 26 13.62 -0.04 -25.66
C ASP A 26 12.16 -0.36 -26.04
N LEU A 27 11.88 -1.64 -26.27
CA LEU A 27 10.51 -2.09 -26.49
C LEU A 27 9.69 -1.95 -25.20
N LYS A 28 8.37 -1.73 -25.33
CA LYS A 28 7.44 -1.70 -24.19
C LYS A 28 7.60 -2.90 -23.26
N ALA A 29 7.86 -4.09 -23.79
CA ALA A 29 8.09 -5.29 -22.99
C ALA A 29 9.32 -5.17 -22.08
N VAL A 30 10.42 -4.58 -22.57
CA VAL A 30 11.65 -4.36 -21.80
C VAL A 30 11.40 -3.36 -20.67
N PHE A 31 10.69 -2.26 -20.95
CA PHE A 31 10.31 -1.30 -19.90
C PHE A 31 9.50 -1.93 -18.79
N TRP A 32 8.49 -2.74 -19.12
CA TRP A 32 7.68 -3.41 -18.12
C TRP A 32 8.51 -4.41 -17.30
N GLY A 33 9.44 -5.13 -17.92
CA GLY A 33 10.36 -6.01 -17.21
C GLY A 33 11.27 -5.26 -16.24
N LYS A 34 11.87 -4.14 -16.67
CA LYS A 34 12.70 -3.27 -15.81
C LYS A 34 11.90 -2.69 -14.64
N LEU A 35 10.69 -2.21 -14.91
CA LEU A 35 9.79 -1.67 -13.88
C LEU A 35 9.36 -2.75 -12.87
N GLU A 36 9.02 -3.95 -13.34
CA GLU A 36 8.65 -5.07 -12.48
C GLU A 36 9.82 -5.50 -11.59
N ALA A 37 11.03 -5.53 -12.12
CA ALA A 37 12.24 -5.78 -11.33
C ALA A 37 12.46 -4.70 -10.26
N HIS A 38 12.31 -3.41 -10.62
CA HIS A 38 12.44 -2.30 -9.68
C HIS A 38 11.39 -2.36 -8.56
N VAL A 39 10.12 -2.60 -8.91
CA VAL A 39 9.02 -2.71 -7.94
C VAL A 39 9.23 -3.91 -7.02
N SER A 40 9.74 -5.03 -7.54
CA SER A 40 10.01 -6.23 -6.73
C SER A 40 11.18 -6.04 -5.76
N ALA A 41 12.19 -5.26 -6.14
CA ALA A 41 13.34 -4.94 -5.30
C ALA A 41 13.03 -3.86 -4.24
N THR A 42 12.05 -3.00 -4.49
CA THR A 42 11.72 -1.87 -3.62
C THR A 42 10.71 -2.30 -2.56
N PRO A 43 11.10 -2.38 -1.26
CA PRO A 43 10.17 -2.75 -0.22
C PRO A 43 9.07 -1.69 -0.07
N PRO A 44 7.82 -2.08 0.25
CA PRO A 44 6.77 -1.13 0.58
C PRO A 44 7.18 -0.19 1.71
N VAL A 45 6.72 1.07 1.67
CA VAL A 45 7.07 2.10 2.68
C VAL A 45 6.87 1.59 4.12
N ILE A 46 5.77 0.88 4.39
CA ILE A 46 5.50 0.32 5.72
C ILE A 46 6.57 -0.69 6.19
N VAL A 47 7.16 -1.46 5.27
CA VAL A 47 8.23 -2.41 5.59
C VAL A 47 9.51 -1.65 5.94
N THR A 48 9.82 -0.56 5.23
CA THR A 48 10.95 0.32 5.53
C THR A 48 10.77 0.99 6.90
N MET A 49 9.61 1.60 7.16
CA MET A 49 9.30 2.24 8.44
C MET A 49 9.38 1.25 9.62
N ALA A 50 8.90 0.02 9.44
CA ALA A 50 9.00 -1.02 10.46
C ALA A 50 10.46 -1.41 10.72
N ARG A 51 11.27 -1.56 9.66
CA ARG A 51 12.70 -1.88 9.77
C ARG A 51 13.48 -0.78 10.49
N GLU A 52 13.20 0.49 10.21
CA GLU A 52 13.81 1.63 10.90
C GLU A 52 13.54 1.61 12.41
N LYS A 53 12.40 1.05 12.83
CA LYS A 53 12.04 0.85 14.23
C LYS A 53 12.53 -0.48 14.82
N GLY A 54 13.35 -1.24 14.09
CA GLY A 54 13.87 -2.54 14.52
C GLY A 54 12.86 -3.70 14.44
N HIS A 55 11.76 -3.52 13.71
CA HIS A 55 10.73 -4.55 13.52
C HIS A 55 10.82 -5.19 12.12
N LYS A 56 10.41 -6.47 12.04
CA LYS A 56 10.32 -7.21 10.77
C LYS A 56 8.86 -7.48 10.42
N VAL A 57 8.41 -6.98 9.27
CA VAL A 57 7.08 -7.30 8.73
C VAL A 57 7.10 -8.72 8.16
N LEU A 58 6.27 -9.61 8.72
CA LEU A 58 6.16 -11.00 8.26
C LEU A 58 5.03 -11.21 7.27
N PHE A 59 3.93 -10.47 7.42
CA PHE A 59 2.74 -10.58 6.58
C PHE A 59 2.30 -9.19 6.13
N THR A 60 2.00 -9.05 4.84
CA THR A 60 1.33 -7.89 4.28
C THR A 60 -0.11 -8.26 3.92
N ALA A 61 -0.99 -7.26 3.91
CA ALA A 61 -2.43 -7.44 4.06
C ALA A 61 -3.14 -8.33 3.03
N SER A 62 -2.69 -8.36 1.78
CA SER A 62 -3.52 -8.84 0.68
C SER A 62 -3.80 -10.36 0.69
N ILE A 63 -3.00 -11.16 1.40
CA ILE A 63 -3.09 -12.64 1.34
C ILE A 63 -3.52 -13.24 2.69
N HIS A 64 -3.28 -12.54 3.79
CA HIS A 64 -3.45 -13.10 5.14
C HIS A 64 -4.16 -12.14 6.08
N SER A 65 -5.34 -11.62 5.70
CA SER A 65 -6.14 -10.72 6.55
C SER A 65 -6.33 -11.27 7.98
N ARG A 66 -6.56 -12.58 8.12
CA ARG A 66 -6.66 -13.28 9.42
C ARG A 66 -5.39 -13.23 10.28
N LEU A 67 -4.22 -13.01 9.67
CA LEU A 67 -2.93 -12.90 10.36
C LEU A 67 -2.55 -11.44 10.61
N GLN A 68 -3.45 -10.49 10.35
CA GLN A 68 -3.22 -9.09 10.63
C GLN A 68 -3.82 -8.74 11.98
N PRO A 69 -2.99 -8.40 12.99
CA PRO A 69 -3.50 -7.98 14.29
C PRO A 69 -4.49 -6.81 14.19
N ILE A 70 -4.31 -5.93 13.20
CA ILE A 70 -5.21 -4.79 12.98
C ILE A 70 -6.63 -5.21 12.60
N GLU A 71 -6.82 -6.31 11.86
CA GLU A 71 -8.15 -6.84 11.52
C GLU A 71 -8.87 -7.37 12.77
N ILE A 72 -8.13 -7.97 13.70
CA ILE A 72 -8.68 -8.41 15.00
C ILE A 72 -9.07 -7.19 15.84
N VAL A 73 -8.21 -6.17 15.89
CA VAL A 73 -8.52 -4.91 16.59
C VAL A 73 -9.74 -4.23 15.96
N TRP A 74 -9.83 -4.19 14.62
CA TRP A 74 -10.99 -3.67 13.91
C TRP A 74 -12.27 -4.42 14.25
N ALA A 75 -12.25 -5.76 14.26
CA ALA A 75 -13.43 -6.55 14.65
C ALA A 75 -13.88 -6.28 16.10
N LEU A 76 -12.94 -6.06 17.02
CA LEU A 76 -13.25 -5.70 18.40
C LEU A 76 -13.83 -4.28 18.49
N VAL A 77 -13.21 -3.31 17.83
CA VAL A 77 -13.64 -1.91 17.78
C VAL A 77 -15.03 -1.80 17.14
N ASP A 78 -15.23 -2.46 16.00
CA ASP A 78 -16.50 -2.48 15.28
C ASP A 78 -17.61 -3.03 16.16
N GLY A 79 -17.36 -4.11 16.90
CA GLY A 79 -18.31 -4.62 17.87
C GLY A 79 -18.71 -3.58 18.93
N HIS A 80 -17.77 -2.83 19.51
CA HIS A 80 -18.05 -1.85 20.57
C HIS A 80 -18.73 -0.59 20.03
N VAL A 81 -18.27 -0.10 18.88
CA VAL A 81 -18.77 1.14 18.28
C VAL A 81 -20.12 0.89 17.58
N VAL A 82 -20.28 -0.18 16.82
CA VAL A 82 -21.50 -0.43 16.01
C VAL A 82 -22.71 -0.81 16.86
N ARG A 83 -22.52 -1.47 18.01
CA ARG A 83 -23.64 -1.82 18.90
C ARG A 83 -24.45 -0.62 19.39
N GLY A 84 -23.85 0.57 19.45
CA GLY A 84 -24.53 1.82 19.82
C GLY A 84 -24.74 2.78 18.64
N TYR A 85 -24.72 2.27 17.41
CA TYR A 85 -24.91 3.08 16.21
C TYR A 85 -26.26 3.81 16.23
N ARG A 86 -26.21 5.12 16.00
CA ARG A 86 -27.35 6.03 15.86
C ARG A 86 -26.99 7.12 14.85
N GLU A 87 -27.96 7.62 14.11
CA GLU A 87 -27.74 8.63 13.06
C GLU A 87 -27.21 9.97 13.62
N ASP A 88 -27.52 10.30 14.87
CA ASP A 88 -27.11 11.53 15.55
C ASP A 88 -25.79 11.40 16.34
N ARG A 89 -25.10 10.26 16.21
CA ARG A 89 -23.88 9.98 16.97
C ARG A 89 -22.74 10.90 16.53
N SER A 90 -22.13 11.58 17.50
CA SER A 90 -20.98 12.46 17.28
C SER A 90 -19.64 11.72 17.37
N PHE A 91 -18.55 12.36 16.93
CA PHE A 91 -17.19 11.84 17.13
C PHE A 91 -16.80 11.72 18.61
N LEU A 92 -17.39 12.54 19.48
CA LEU A 92 -17.16 12.45 20.92
C LEU A 92 -17.73 11.13 21.47
N ASP A 93 -18.97 10.82 21.09
CA ASP A 93 -19.65 9.58 21.49
C ASP A 93 -18.92 8.33 20.96
N VAL A 94 -18.32 8.43 19.76
CA VAL A 94 -17.47 7.36 19.22
C VAL A 94 -16.20 7.19 20.05
N ARG A 95 -15.55 8.28 20.47
CA ARG A 95 -14.35 8.20 21.32
C ARG A 95 -14.67 7.60 22.68
N GLU A 96 -15.75 8.04 23.32
CA GLU A 96 -16.19 7.47 24.61
C GLU A 96 -16.52 5.97 24.51
N ALA A 97 -17.00 5.51 23.34
CA ALA A 97 -17.24 4.09 23.11
C ALA A 97 -15.97 3.26 22.81
N LEU A 98 -14.81 3.92 22.63
CA LEU A 98 -13.51 3.29 22.40
C LEU A 98 -12.63 3.23 23.66
N ASP A 99 -12.96 4.01 24.70
CA ASP A 99 -12.32 4.02 26.02
C ASP A 99 -12.85 2.88 26.91
#